data_AF-A0A068TPY1-F1
#
_entry.id   AF-A0A068TPY1-F1
#
_cell.length_a   1.000
_cell.length_b   1.000
_cell.length_c   1.000
_cell.angle_alpha   90.00
_cell.angle_beta   90.00
_cell.angle_gamma   90.00
#
_symmetry.space_group_name_H-M   'P 1'
#
loop_
_entity.id
_entity.type
_entity.pdbx_description
1 polymer ?
#
loop_
_entity_poly.entity_id
_entity_poly.type
_entity_poly.pdbx_seq_one_letter_code
_entity_poly.pdbx_strand_id
1 'polypeptide(L)'
;MFVDCDFLYLGDIKELTDLIDDRFAIMCVQHDYAPKETTKMDGAVQTVYPRKNWSSMVLYNCSHPKNRILTPEVVNTESGAFLHRFQWLEDDEIGEIPFVWNFLVGHNRVVEGDSSTFPKAIHYTLGGPWFEAWKDCEFGDLWLKELEEYKKAKEKKVDS
;
A
#
# COMPACT_ATOMS: atom_id res chain seq x y z
N MET A 1 -1.55 6.96 9.68
CA MET A 1 -1.18 6.00 8.62
C MET A 1 -2.45 5.36 8.09
N PHE A 2 -2.55 5.24 6.77
CA PHE A 2 -3.56 4.46 6.06
C PHE A 2 -2.86 3.37 5.25
N VAL A 3 -3.47 2.18 5.16
CA VAL A 3 -3.03 1.07 4.31
C VAL A 3 -4.27 0.36 3.74
N ASP A 4 -4.18 -0.15 2.51
CA ASP A 4 -5.20 -1.05 1.95
C ASP A 4 -5.22 -2.40 2.70
N CYS A 5 -6.31 -3.16 2.54
CA CYS A 5 -6.56 -4.37 3.32
C CYS A 5 -5.80 -5.61 2.85
N ASP A 6 -5.15 -5.53 1.69
CA ASP A 6 -4.39 -6.59 1.01
C ASP A 6 -2.88 -6.40 1.16
N PHE A 7 -2.45 -5.92 2.32
CA PHE A 7 -1.05 -5.79 2.72
C PHE A 7 -0.58 -6.91 3.66
N LEU A 8 0.70 -7.26 3.57
CA LEU A 8 1.42 -8.03 4.56
C LEU A 8 2.68 -7.28 4.99
N TYR A 9 2.79 -6.92 6.27
CA TYR A 9 3.94 -6.23 6.84
C TYR A 9 4.95 -7.24 7.40
N LEU A 10 6.20 -7.12 6.94
CA LEU A 10 7.35 -7.93 7.38
C LEU A 10 8.35 -7.11 8.21
N GLY A 11 8.46 -5.81 7.93
CA GLY A 11 9.35 -4.89 8.65
C GLY A 11 8.73 -4.32 9.93
N ASP A 12 9.58 -3.90 10.86
CA ASP A 12 9.14 -3.18 12.06
C ASP A 12 8.58 -1.81 11.66
N ILE A 13 7.31 -1.56 12.01
CA ILE A 13 6.63 -0.31 11.70
C ILE A 13 7.38 0.92 12.22
N LYS A 14 8.19 0.76 13.28
CA LYS A 14 9.05 1.83 13.79
C LYS A 14 9.96 2.40 12.71
N GLU A 15 10.54 1.55 11.87
CA GLU A 15 11.42 1.96 10.78
C GLU A 15 10.68 2.81 9.73
N LEU A 16 9.38 2.57 9.52
CA LEU A 16 8.54 3.43 8.67
C LEU A 16 8.27 4.76 9.36
N THR A 17 8.00 4.76 10.67
CA THR A 17 7.75 6.00 11.42
C THR A 17 9.00 6.89 11.52
N ASP A 18 10.19 6.31 11.52
CA ASP A 18 11.46 7.04 11.52
C ASP A 18 11.69 7.82 10.20
N LEU A 19 10.94 7.51 9.14
CA LEU A 19 10.98 8.22 7.86
C LEU A 19 10.06 9.45 7.82
N ILE A 20 9.21 9.67 8.84
CA ILE A 20 8.25 10.77 8.85
C ILE A 20 8.97 12.12 8.82
N ASP A 21 8.52 13.00 7.93
CA ASP A 21 8.98 14.37 7.79
C ASP A 21 7.78 15.33 7.77
N ASP A 22 7.66 16.11 8.85
CA ASP A 22 6.52 17.01 9.09
C ASP A 22 6.41 18.17 8.08
N ARG A 23 7.41 18.36 7.21
CA ARG A 23 7.34 19.34 6.12
C ARG A 23 6.28 18.98 5.07
N PHE A 24 5.99 17.69 4.91
CA PHE A 24 5.04 17.22 3.89
C PHE A 24 3.62 17.09 4.45
N ALA A 25 2.64 17.33 3.59
CA ALA A 25 1.23 17.12 3.93
C ALA A 25 0.89 15.63 4.03
N ILE A 26 1.48 14.84 3.12
CA ILE A 26 1.42 13.38 3.15
C ILE A 26 2.77 12.82 2.73
N MET A 27 3.03 11.57 3.08
CA MET A 27 4.14 10.81 2.50
C MET A 27 3.63 9.45 2.02
N CYS A 28 4.08 9.01 0.85
CA CYS A 28 3.71 7.72 0.28
C CYS A 28 4.79 7.22 -0.70
N VAL A 29 4.63 5.98 -1.15
CA VAL A 29 5.47 5.46 -2.24
C VAL A 29 4.98 6.00 -3.57
N GLN A 30 5.87 6.65 -4.31
CA GLN A 30 5.57 7.29 -5.59
C GLN A 30 5.84 6.33 -6.76
N HIS A 31 5.00 5.28 -6.88
CA HIS A 31 5.14 4.28 -7.94
C HIS A 31 4.98 4.86 -9.35
N ASP A 32 5.90 4.53 -10.25
CA ASP A 32 5.71 4.68 -11.69
C ASP A 32 5.10 3.39 -12.28
N TYR A 33 3.79 3.25 -12.09
CA TYR A 33 3.08 2.00 -12.38
C TYR A 33 2.42 2.02 -13.77
N ALA A 34 3.03 1.33 -14.72
CA ALA A 34 2.47 1.00 -16.03
C ALA A 34 2.17 -0.51 -16.13
N PRO A 35 0.94 -0.97 -15.82
CA PRO A 35 0.57 -2.38 -15.89
C PRO A 35 0.62 -2.88 -17.33
N LYS A 36 1.11 -4.10 -17.53
CA LYS A 36 1.11 -4.79 -18.84
C LYS A 36 -0.20 -5.48 -19.15
N GLU A 37 -0.97 -5.84 -18.13
CA GLU A 37 -2.26 -6.52 -18.26
C GLU A 37 -3.41 -5.52 -18.44
N THR A 38 -4.38 -5.85 -19.28
CA THR A 38 -5.50 -4.96 -19.66
C THR A 38 -6.75 -5.12 -18.82
N THR A 39 -6.80 -6.13 -17.94
CA THR A 39 -7.97 -6.51 -17.14
C THR A 39 -7.58 -6.84 -15.70
N LYS A 40 -8.38 -6.40 -14.74
CA LYS A 40 -8.26 -6.70 -13.31
C LYS A 40 -8.91 -8.05 -12.97
N MET A 41 -8.72 -8.47 -11.71
CA MET A 41 -9.25 -9.71 -11.15
C MET A 41 -10.79 -9.85 -11.26
N ASP A 42 -11.54 -8.76 -11.16
CA ASP A 42 -13.00 -8.72 -11.26
C ASP A 42 -13.52 -8.56 -12.71
N GLY A 43 -12.63 -8.65 -13.69
CA GLY A 43 -12.96 -8.37 -15.09
C GLY A 43 -13.09 -6.88 -15.41
N ALA A 44 -12.84 -5.98 -14.46
CA ALA A 44 -12.80 -4.54 -14.74
C ALA A 44 -11.59 -4.19 -15.61
N VAL A 45 -11.75 -3.16 -16.45
CA VAL A 45 -10.64 -2.67 -17.29
C VAL A 45 -9.52 -2.13 -16.40
N GLN A 46 -8.29 -2.58 -16.68
CA GLN A 46 -7.10 -2.07 -16.02
C GLN A 46 -6.71 -0.73 -16.66
N THR A 47 -7.14 0.37 -16.06
CA THR A 47 -6.81 1.71 -16.54
C THR A 47 -5.45 2.18 -16.03
N VAL A 48 -4.65 2.79 -16.90
CA VAL A 48 -3.43 3.52 -16.54
C VAL A 48 -3.82 4.96 -16.24
N TYR A 49 -3.44 5.47 -15.07
CA TYR A 49 -3.66 6.86 -14.70
C TYR A 49 -2.55 7.35 -13.74
N PRO A 50 -2.28 8.66 -13.66
CA PRO A 50 -1.23 9.21 -12.81
C PRO A 50 -1.46 8.88 -11.33
N ARG A 51 -0.37 8.66 -10.58
CA ARG A 51 -0.36 8.37 -9.14
C ARG A 51 -1.13 7.10 -8.74
N LYS A 52 -1.22 6.13 -9.65
CA LYS A 52 -1.84 4.83 -9.36
C LYS A 52 -1.07 4.11 -8.25
N ASN A 53 -1.80 3.53 -7.30
CA ASN A 53 -1.28 2.85 -6.10
C ASN A 53 -0.49 3.75 -5.13
N TRP A 54 -0.46 5.07 -5.32
CA TRP A 54 0.16 5.97 -4.35
C TRP A 54 -0.66 6.07 -3.06
N SER A 55 -1.98 5.92 -3.15
CA SER A 55 -2.88 6.03 -2.01
C SER A 55 -3.06 4.73 -1.21
N SER A 56 -2.42 3.62 -1.60
CA SER A 56 -2.61 2.32 -0.93
C SER A 56 -1.81 2.19 0.37
N MET A 57 -0.81 3.04 0.56
CA MET A 57 -0.15 3.26 1.85
C MET A 57 0.20 4.74 1.95
N VAL A 58 -0.33 5.43 2.96
CA VAL A 58 -0.17 6.87 3.13
C VAL A 58 0.08 7.25 4.59
N LEU A 59 1.13 8.02 4.83
CA LEU A 59 1.37 8.71 6.08
C LEU A 59 0.76 10.12 5.99
N TYR A 60 -0.44 10.30 6.54
CA TYR A 60 -1.09 11.60 6.60
C TYR A 60 -0.53 12.43 7.76
N ASN A 61 -0.03 13.63 7.46
CA ASN A 61 0.24 14.63 8.49
C ASN A 61 -1.06 15.35 8.85
N CYS A 62 -1.76 14.86 9.86
CA CYS A 62 -3.05 15.42 10.30
C CYS A 62 -2.94 16.87 10.82
N SER A 63 -1.74 17.37 11.09
CA SER A 63 -1.51 18.75 11.53
C SER A 63 -1.30 19.73 10.36
N HIS A 64 -0.96 19.22 9.17
CA HIS A 64 -0.62 20.05 8.02
C HIS A 64 -1.85 20.85 7.53
N PRO A 65 -1.74 22.19 7.34
CA PRO A 65 -2.88 23.04 6.98
C PRO A 65 -3.63 22.59 5.72
N LYS A 66 -2.90 22.05 4.72
CA LYS A 66 -3.51 21.57 3.47
C LYS A 66 -4.46 20.38 3.67
N ASN A 67 -4.29 19.59 4.73
CA ASN A 67 -5.19 18.46 4.99
C ASN A 67 -6.50 18.88 5.68
N ARG A 68 -6.65 20.14 6.09
CA ARG A 68 -7.88 20.64 6.70
C ARG A 68 -9.08 20.67 5.75
N ILE A 69 -8.83 20.62 4.43
CA ILE A 69 -9.88 20.54 3.41
C ILE A 69 -10.58 19.17 3.38
N LEU A 70 -9.94 18.12 3.94
CA LEU A 70 -10.47 16.76 3.94
C LEU A 70 -11.58 16.58 4.99
N THR A 71 -12.65 17.35 4.85
CA THR A 71 -13.87 17.25 5.67
C THR A 71 -14.74 16.09 5.18
N PRO A 72 -15.66 15.57 6.00
CA PRO A 72 -16.62 14.56 5.56
C PRO A 72 -17.44 15.02 4.34
N GLU A 73 -17.75 16.30 4.24
CA GLU A 73 -18.45 16.85 3.07
C GLU A 73 -17.62 16.69 1.80
N VAL A 74 -16.38 17.18 1.81
CA VAL A 74 -15.45 17.11 0.66
C VAL A 74 -15.21 15.65 0.27
N VAL A 75 -14.93 14.76 1.23
CA VAL A 75 -14.67 13.34 0.95
C VAL A 75 -15.88 12.64 0.34
N ASN A 76 -17.11 13.04 0.70
CA ASN A 76 -18.33 12.43 0.16
C ASN A 76 -18.77 13.03 -1.20
N THR A 77 -18.32 14.23 -1.54
CA THR A 77 -18.73 14.92 -2.79
C THR A 77 -17.68 14.85 -3.90
N GLU A 78 -16.40 14.81 -3.54
CA GLU A 78 -15.31 14.80 -4.51
C GLU A 78 -15.17 13.47 -5.25
N SER A 79 -14.53 13.52 -6.40
CA SER A 79 -14.28 12.31 -7.18
C SER A 79 -13.22 11.42 -6.52
N GLY A 80 -13.31 10.10 -6.73
CA GLY A 80 -12.22 9.19 -6.34
C GLY A 80 -10.88 9.59 -6.97
N ALA A 81 -10.89 10.19 -8.16
CA ALA A 81 -9.69 10.68 -8.81
C ALA A 81 -9.06 11.90 -8.11
N PHE A 82 -9.88 12.75 -7.49
CA PHE A 82 -9.41 13.86 -6.64
C PHE A 82 -8.73 13.32 -5.38
N LEU A 83 -9.38 12.35 -4.72
CA LEU A 83 -8.91 11.76 -3.47
C LEU A 83 -7.66 10.88 -3.66
N HIS A 84 -7.72 9.89 -4.53
CA HIS A 84 -6.64 8.92 -4.74
C HIS A 84 -5.42 9.48 -5.45
N ARG A 85 -5.56 10.62 -6.15
CA ARG A 85 -4.44 11.31 -6.80
C ARG A 85 -4.01 12.55 -6.05
N PHE A 86 -4.46 12.78 -4.82
CA PHE A 86 -4.02 13.90 -3.99
C PHE A 86 -4.12 15.27 -4.69
N GLN A 87 -5.21 15.52 -5.42
CA GLN A 87 -5.32 16.70 -6.28
C GLN A 87 -5.48 18.02 -5.51
N TRP A 88 -5.64 17.98 -4.18
CA TRP A 88 -5.63 19.16 -3.31
C TRP A 88 -4.21 19.59 -2.87
N LEU A 89 -3.19 18.80 -3.22
CA LEU A 89 -1.79 19.04 -2.89
C LEU A 89 -0.98 19.33 -4.15
N GLU A 90 0.00 20.21 -3.99
CA GLU A 90 1.09 20.38 -4.96
C GLU A 90 2.12 19.24 -4.80
N ASP A 91 2.91 18.96 -5.86
CA ASP A 91 3.90 17.86 -5.86
C ASP A 91 4.96 18.00 -4.76
N ASP A 92 5.38 19.22 -4.46
CA ASP A 92 6.38 19.51 -3.42
C ASP A 92 5.82 19.38 -1.98
N GLU A 93 4.52 19.19 -1.83
CA GLU A 93 3.85 18.93 -0.56
C GLU A 93 3.71 17.41 -0.27
N ILE A 94 4.16 16.55 -1.20
CA ILE A 94 4.07 15.08 -1.12
C ILE A 94 5.46 14.48 -0.93
N GLY A 95 5.73 13.93 0.25
CA GLY A 95 6.98 13.25 0.55
C GLY A 95 7.06 11.84 -0.03
N GLU A 96 8.27 11.39 -0.34
CA GLU A 96 8.54 10.05 -0.86
C GLU A 96 8.86 9.06 0.27
N ILE A 97 8.29 7.87 0.19
CA ILE A 97 8.64 6.70 1.00
C ILE A 97 9.30 5.65 0.08
N PRO A 98 10.34 4.92 0.55
CA PRO A 98 10.95 3.85 -0.22
C PRO A 98 9.94 2.76 -0.63
N PHE A 99 10.04 2.26 -1.87
CA PHE A 99 9.07 1.33 -2.43
C PHE A 99 8.91 0.02 -1.66
N VAL A 100 9.90 -0.39 -0.87
CA VAL A 100 9.81 -1.58 -0.01
C VAL A 100 8.70 -1.50 1.03
N TRP A 101 8.19 -0.31 1.36
CA TRP A 101 7.04 -0.10 2.25
C TRP A 101 5.68 -0.11 1.54
N ASN A 102 5.65 -0.30 0.22
CA ASN A 102 4.46 -0.55 -0.58
C ASN A 102 4.88 -1.37 -1.80
N PHE A 103 5.41 -2.57 -1.56
CA PHE A 103 5.95 -3.40 -2.62
C PHE A 103 4.81 -4.07 -3.39
N LEU A 104 4.60 -3.64 -4.63
CA LEU A 104 3.54 -4.14 -5.50
C LEU A 104 3.94 -5.49 -6.10
N VAL A 105 3.28 -6.55 -5.67
CA VAL A 105 3.46 -7.91 -6.21
C VAL A 105 3.24 -7.92 -7.72
N GLY A 106 4.17 -8.54 -8.46
CA GLY A 106 4.13 -8.60 -9.92
C GLY A 106 4.61 -7.34 -10.66
N HIS A 107 5.01 -6.29 -9.94
CA HIS A 107 5.57 -5.06 -10.52
C HIS A 107 6.95 -4.71 -9.97
N ASN A 108 7.08 -4.58 -8.65
CA ASN A 108 8.40 -4.39 -8.04
C ASN A 108 9.21 -5.69 -8.10
N ARG A 109 10.54 -5.58 -7.95
CA ARG A 109 11.44 -6.72 -8.03
C ARG A 109 12.47 -6.65 -6.91
N VAL A 110 12.72 -7.78 -6.28
CA VAL A 110 13.90 -7.96 -5.44
C VAL A 110 15.11 -8.13 -6.34
N VAL A 111 16.17 -7.38 -6.07
CA VAL A 111 17.44 -7.45 -6.78
C VAL A 111 18.35 -8.40 -6.00
N GLU A 112 18.82 -9.46 -6.66
CA GLU A 112 19.74 -10.42 -6.05
C GLU A 112 21.02 -9.72 -5.57
N GLY A 113 21.39 -9.95 -4.31
CA GLY A 113 22.54 -9.30 -3.69
C GLY A 113 22.28 -7.91 -3.10
N ASP A 114 21.07 -7.36 -3.24
CA ASP A 114 20.69 -6.07 -2.63
C ASP A 114 19.50 -6.23 -1.69
N SER A 115 19.80 -6.39 -0.39
CA SER A 115 18.79 -6.52 0.66
C SER A 115 17.91 -5.27 0.83
N SER A 116 18.34 -4.11 0.34
CA SER A 116 17.54 -2.87 0.42
C SER A 116 16.31 -2.89 -0.49
N THR A 117 16.24 -3.84 -1.43
CA THR A 117 15.11 -4.04 -2.34
C THR A 117 14.11 -5.08 -1.85
N PHE A 118 14.40 -5.79 -0.75
CA PHE A 118 13.50 -6.77 -0.18
C PHE A 118 12.29 -6.08 0.49
N PRO A 119 11.06 -6.56 0.29
CA PRO A 119 9.88 -5.89 0.81
C PRO A 119 9.83 -5.85 2.34
N LYS A 120 9.46 -4.69 2.88
CA LYS A 120 9.07 -4.49 4.28
C LYS A 120 7.55 -4.50 4.45
N ALA A 121 6.80 -4.13 3.41
CA ALA A 121 5.36 -4.29 3.33
C ALA A 121 4.97 -4.68 1.90
N ILE A 122 4.39 -5.88 1.76
CA ILE A 122 3.96 -6.48 0.50
C ILE A 122 2.52 -6.07 0.24
N HIS A 123 2.19 -5.67 -0.98
CA HIS A 123 0.86 -5.26 -1.41
C HIS A 123 0.40 -6.12 -2.59
N TYR A 124 -0.60 -6.98 -2.35
CA TYR A 124 -1.10 -7.97 -3.30
C TYR A 124 -2.12 -7.38 -4.30
N THR A 125 -1.71 -6.34 -5.04
CA THR A 125 -2.60 -5.52 -5.91
C THR A 125 -3.42 -6.26 -6.96
N LEU A 126 -3.00 -7.45 -7.40
CA LEU A 126 -3.69 -8.27 -8.39
C LEU A 126 -4.54 -9.38 -7.76
N GLY A 127 -4.42 -9.58 -6.45
CA GLY A 127 -4.96 -10.71 -5.70
C GLY A 127 -3.85 -11.47 -4.97
N GLY A 128 -4.15 -11.91 -3.74
CA GLY A 128 -3.23 -12.73 -2.94
C GLY A 128 -3.65 -14.20 -2.87
N PRO A 129 -2.93 -15.01 -2.09
CA PRO A 129 -3.07 -16.48 -2.09
C PRO A 129 -4.40 -16.98 -1.53
N TRP A 130 -5.26 -16.10 -1.02
CA TRP A 130 -6.64 -16.40 -0.65
C TRP A 130 -7.58 -16.57 -1.86
N PHE A 131 -7.13 -16.27 -3.08
CA PHE A 131 -7.86 -16.55 -4.31
C PHE A 131 -7.26 -17.72 -5.08
N GLU A 132 -8.11 -18.59 -5.63
CA GLU A 132 -7.67 -19.79 -6.37
C GLU A 132 -6.72 -19.45 -7.53
N ALA A 133 -7.03 -18.38 -8.28
CA ALA A 133 -6.24 -17.94 -9.42
C ALA A 133 -4.86 -17.36 -9.04
N TRP A 134 -4.62 -17.08 -7.75
CA TRP A 134 -3.44 -16.36 -7.26
C TRP A 134 -2.70 -17.09 -6.14
N LYS A 135 -2.92 -18.40 -5.99
CA LYS A 135 -2.22 -19.22 -4.98
C LYS A 135 -0.70 -19.22 -5.13
N ASP A 136 -0.22 -19.16 -6.37
CA ASP A 136 1.20 -19.18 -6.72
C ASP A 136 1.79 -17.77 -6.91
N CYS A 137 1.15 -16.73 -6.35
CA CYS A 137 1.69 -15.37 -6.41
C CYS A 137 3.01 -15.23 -5.62
N GLU A 138 3.82 -14.26 -6.03
CA GLU A 138 5.07 -13.92 -5.33
C GLU A 138 4.77 -13.59 -3.85
N PHE A 139 5.56 -14.17 -2.95
CA PHE A 139 5.38 -14.08 -1.49
C PHE A 139 4.06 -14.65 -0.94
N GLY A 140 3.35 -15.49 -1.71
CA GLY A 140 2.12 -16.14 -1.23
C GLY A 140 2.37 -17.08 -0.05
N ASP A 141 3.53 -17.72 -0.01
CA ASP A 141 4.00 -18.58 1.09
C ASP A 141 4.13 -17.82 2.42
N LEU A 142 4.65 -16.58 2.39
CA LEU A 142 4.75 -15.73 3.57
C LEU A 142 3.38 -15.41 4.15
N TRP A 143 2.40 -15.06 3.31
CA TRP A 143 1.05 -14.79 3.77
C TRP A 143 0.37 -16.02 4.38
N LEU A 144 0.53 -17.18 3.75
CA LEU A 144 -0.02 -18.44 4.26
C LEU A 144 0.57 -18.81 5.63
N LYS A 145 1.88 -18.59 5.80
CA LYS A 145 2.56 -18.79 7.08
C LYS A 145 1.97 -17.89 8.17
N GLU A 146 1.80 -16.60 7.89
CA GLU A 146 1.23 -15.63 8.85
C GLU A 146 -0.23 -15.95 9.19
N LEU A 147 -1.02 -16.42 8.23
CA LEU A 147 -2.38 -16.91 8.48
C LEU A 147 -2.38 -18.12 9.44
N GLU A 148 -1.45 -19.05 9.27
CA GLU A 148 -1.31 -20.21 10.16
C GLU A 148 -0.95 -19.78 11.58
N GLU A 149 0.01 -18.86 11.73
CA GLU A 149 0.42 -18.31 13.03
C GLU A 149 -0.74 -17.57 13.73
N TYR A 150 -1.48 -16.75 12.98
CA TYR A 150 -2.68 -16.06 13.48
C TYR A 150 -3.74 -17.06 14.00
N LYS A 151 -4.03 -18.13 13.25
CA LYS A 151 -4.99 -19.16 13.66
C LYS A 151 -4.56 -19.85 14.97
N LYS A 152 -3.30 -20.25 15.07
CA LYS A 152 -2.72 -20.84 16.29
C LYS A 152 -2.82 -19.89 17.49
N ALA A 153 -2.54 -18.61 17.29
CA ALA A 153 -2.63 -17.60 18.36
C ALA A 153 -4.09 -17.35 18.80
N LYS A 154 -5.04 -17.40 17.85
CA LYS A 154 -6.46 -17.25 18.13
C LYS A 154 -7.02 -18.42 18.94
N GLU A 155 -6.65 -19.65 18.60
CA GLU A 155 -7.04 -20.86 19.35
C GLU A 155 -6.55 -20.79 20.80
N LYS A 156 -5.28 -20.42 21.03
CA LYS A 156 -4.72 -20.25 22.38
C LYS A 156 -5.44 -19.19 23.24
N LYS A 157 -6.04 -18.17 22.62
CA LYS A 157 -6.81 -17.13 23.33
C LYS A 157 -8.23 -17.55 23.69
N VAL A 158 -8.78 -18.55 23.00
CA VAL A 158 -10.11 -19.09 23.30
C VAL A 158 -10.03 -20.08 24.46
N ASP A 159 -8.89 -20.75 24.61
CA ASP A 159 -8.62 -21.71 25.70
C ASP A 159 -8.08 -21.06 27.00
N SER A 160 -7.93 -19.73 27.04
CA SER A 160 -7.41 -18.94 28.18
C SER A 160 -8.49 -18.04 28.80
#